data_AF-A0A725B9X6-F1
#
_entry.id   AF-A0A725B9X6-F1
#
_cell.length_a   1.000
_cell.length_b   1.000
_cell.length_c   1.000
_cell.angle_alpha   90.00
_cell.angle_beta   90.00
_cell.angle_gamma   90.00
#
_symmetry.space_group_name_H-M   'P 1'
#
loop_
_entity.id
_entity.type
_entity.pdbx_description
1 polymer ?
#
loop_
_entity_poly.entity_id
_entity_poly.type
_entity_poly.pdbx_seq_one_letter_code
_entity_poly.pdbx_strand_id
1 'polypeptide(L)'
;MNNKKVKLSLFSLKKLGLVVLSITLIILILFPKQADASSKEYNMYKKIHLGMTVTEVSKVLYGKKYKSHIKKDNGIITLKDSFSRREIQKHYKLYDFAFFPFDAKDNSWYSHRMNFVLKTKLNGKTLFVAEKDFAMDHPSERRLHKGKTVKEGMTYKQVDKVIYGKGLGNFVTHFTSDYSELGENEYHSEMTYSPKRSVLQYFYRSYDGKKLYHTYFLFDDKKKQYVIKNYY
;
A
#
# COMPACT_ATOMS: atom_id res chain seq x y z
N MET A 1 26.01 -48.08 -6.93
CA MET A 1 24.97 -47.76 -5.92
C MET A 1 25.59 -46.84 -4.86
N ASN A 2 25.38 -45.52 -4.96
CA ASN A 2 24.29 -44.73 -4.35
C ASN A 2 24.36 -44.64 -2.81
N ASN A 3 24.76 -43.48 -2.27
CA ASN A 3 24.13 -42.79 -1.11
C ASN A 3 24.98 -41.70 -0.41
N LYS A 4 25.65 -40.79 -1.16
CA LYS A 4 26.29 -39.61 -0.53
C LYS A 4 25.86 -38.23 -1.06
N LYS A 5 25.00 -38.15 -2.08
CA LYS A 5 24.55 -36.86 -2.65
C LYS A 5 23.17 -36.35 -2.18
N VAL A 6 22.46 -37.07 -1.29
CA VAL A 6 21.08 -36.69 -0.89
C VAL A 6 20.99 -36.00 0.48
N LYS A 7 22.10 -35.86 1.23
CA LYS A 7 22.08 -35.13 2.51
C LYS A 7 22.19 -33.60 2.38
N LEU A 8 22.12 -33.07 1.16
CA LEU A 8 22.06 -31.63 0.88
C LEU A 8 20.64 -31.18 0.50
N SER A 9 19.57 -31.71 1.11
CA SER A 9 18.22 -31.37 0.64
C SER A 9 17.07 -31.38 1.65
N LEU A 10 17.31 -31.46 2.96
CA LEU A 10 16.23 -31.28 3.95
C LEU A 10 16.51 -30.21 5.00
N PHE A 11 17.76 -30.08 5.47
CA PHE A 11 18.09 -29.13 6.53
C PHE A 11 18.07 -27.67 6.06
N SER A 12 18.54 -27.40 4.84
CA SER A 12 18.49 -26.07 4.23
C SER A 12 17.07 -25.67 3.81
N LEU A 13 16.28 -26.61 3.26
CA LEU A 13 14.87 -26.38 2.93
C LEU A 13 13.99 -26.14 4.16
N LYS A 14 14.25 -26.81 5.29
CA LYS A 14 13.55 -26.54 6.56
C LYS A 14 13.85 -25.16 7.11
N LYS A 15 15.10 -24.69 7.05
CA LYS A 15 15.49 -23.33 7.44
C LYS A 15 14.93 -22.27 6.49
N LEU A 16 14.96 -22.52 5.18
CA LEU A 16 14.35 -21.64 4.17
C LEU A 16 12.82 -21.57 4.35
N GLY A 17 12.19 -22.71 4.63
CA GLY A 17 10.76 -22.82 4.94
C GLY A 17 10.40 -22.05 6.21
N LEU A 18 11.20 -22.15 7.27
CA LEU A 18 11.01 -21.38 8.50
C LEU A 18 11.15 -19.86 8.27
N VAL A 19 12.12 -19.43 7.46
CA VAL A 19 12.31 -18.00 7.13
C VAL A 19 11.14 -17.48 6.28
N VAL A 20 10.67 -18.24 5.28
CA VAL A 20 9.50 -17.90 4.48
C VAL A 20 8.21 -17.90 5.32
N LEU A 21 8.05 -18.85 6.25
CA LEU A 21 6.92 -18.88 7.19
C LEU A 21 6.94 -17.67 8.15
N SER A 22 8.14 -17.27 8.59
CA SER A 22 8.31 -16.12 9.50
C SER A 22 7.98 -14.81 8.80
N ILE A 23 8.44 -14.64 7.56
CA ILE A 23 8.14 -13.45 6.74
C ILE A 23 6.64 -13.39 6.42
N THR A 24 6.00 -14.51 6.09
CA THR A 24 4.55 -14.56 5.84
C THR A 24 3.71 -14.35 7.10
N LEU A 25 4.17 -14.79 8.27
CA LEU A 25 3.47 -14.57 9.55
C LEU A 25 3.58 -13.11 10.02
N ILE A 26 4.71 -12.43 9.78
CA ILE A 26 4.84 -10.99 10.05
C ILE A 26 3.91 -10.19 9.13
N ILE A 27 3.77 -10.58 7.86
CA ILE A 27 2.82 -9.97 6.93
C ILE A 27 1.38 -10.13 7.45
N LEU A 28 0.99 -11.27 8.03
CA LEU A 28 -0.36 -11.50 8.59
C LEU A 28 -0.70 -10.65 9.81
N ILE A 29 0.29 -10.18 10.58
CA ILE A 29 0.06 -9.35 11.78
C ILE A 29 -0.08 -7.87 11.41
N LEU A 30 0.41 -7.46 10.24
CA LEU A 30 0.45 -6.07 9.79
C LEU A 30 -0.79 -5.63 9.00
N PHE A 31 -1.71 -6.53 8.67
CA PHE A 31 -2.93 -6.19 7.95
C PHE A 31 -4.17 -6.53 8.78
N PRO A 32 -5.16 -5.62 8.88
CA PRO A 32 -6.43 -5.96 9.50
C PRO A 32 -7.03 -7.17 8.78
N LYS A 33 -7.48 -8.18 9.53
CA LYS A 33 -8.21 -9.32 8.98
C LYS A 33 -9.50 -8.80 8.33
N GLN A 34 -9.47 -8.59 7.02
CA GLN A 34 -10.66 -8.28 6.24
C GLN A 34 -11.52 -9.54 6.11
N ALA A 35 -12.77 -9.43 6.54
CA ALA A 35 -13.84 -10.33 6.09
C ALA A 35 -14.35 -9.77 4.75
N ASP A 36 -14.38 -10.65 3.75
CA ASP A 36 -14.90 -10.49 2.39
C ASP A 36 -14.52 -9.23 1.59
N ALA A 37 -13.46 -9.38 0.77
CA ALA A 37 -13.31 -8.83 -0.59
C ALA A 37 -11.82 -8.69 -0.96
N SER A 38 -11.08 -9.80 -1.20
CA SER A 38 -9.79 -9.65 -1.90
C SER A 38 -10.06 -9.56 -3.40
N SER A 39 -10.38 -8.36 -3.87
CA SER A 39 -10.47 -8.13 -5.32
C SER A 39 -9.12 -8.49 -5.96
N LYS A 40 -9.13 -8.84 -7.24
CA LYS A 40 -7.90 -9.16 -7.99
C LYS A 40 -6.91 -7.99 -7.89
N GLU A 41 -7.43 -6.77 -7.96
CA GLU A 41 -6.70 -5.51 -7.86
C GLU A 41 -6.06 -5.37 -6.48
N TYR A 42 -6.77 -5.63 -5.39
CA TYR A 42 -6.18 -5.57 -4.05
C TYR A 42 -5.07 -6.61 -3.86
N ASN A 43 -5.23 -7.80 -4.43
CA ASN A 43 -4.18 -8.82 -4.42
C ASN A 43 -2.95 -8.41 -5.24
N MET A 44 -3.12 -7.65 -6.33
CA MET A 44 -2.02 -7.06 -7.08
C MET A 44 -1.33 -5.94 -6.28
N TYR A 45 -2.10 -5.03 -5.70
CA TYR A 45 -1.60 -3.97 -4.82
C TYR A 45 -0.73 -4.51 -3.69
N LYS A 46 -1.16 -5.59 -3.02
CA LYS A 46 -0.38 -6.22 -1.94
C LYS A 46 0.96 -6.79 -2.39
N LYS A 47 1.07 -7.24 -3.64
CA LYS A 47 2.32 -7.77 -4.21
C LYS A 47 3.30 -6.68 -4.63
N ILE A 48 2.83 -5.45 -4.79
CA ILE A 48 3.66 -4.29 -5.12
C ILE A 48 4.09 -3.63 -3.81
N HIS A 49 5.41 -3.53 -3.62
CA HIS A 49 6.02 -2.98 -2.43
C HIS A 49 6.81 -1.72 -2.75
N LEU A 50 6.95 -0.84 -1.76
CA LEU A 50 7.84 0.31 -1.85
C LEU A 50 9.27 -0.17 -2.16
N GLY A 51 10.00 0.61 -2.95
CA GLY A 51 11.35 0.27 -3.41
C GLY A 51 11.41 -0.77 -4.53
N MET A 52 10.28 -1.34 -4.99
CA MET A 52 10.29 -2.17 -6.20
C MET A 52 10.65 -1.33 -7.42
N THR A 53 11.45 -1.89 -8.31
CA THR A 53 11.73 -1.29 -9.61
C THR A 53 10.52 -1.34 -10.52
N VAL A 54 10.46 -0.46 -11.52
CA VAL A 54 9.41 -0.52 -12.54
C VAL A 54 9.31 -1.90 -13.22
N THR A 55 10.43 -2.59 -13.40
CA THR A 55 10.44 -3.93 -14.02
C THR A 55 9.77 -4.97 -13.14
N GLU A 56 9.97 -4.90 -11.83
CA GLU A 56 9.30 -5.79 -10.86
C GLU A 56 7.81 -5.49 -10.79
N VAL A 57 7.44 -4.20 -10.77
CA VAL A 57 6.04 -3.76 -10.86
C VAL A 57 5.37 -4.31 -12.12
N SER A 58 6.00 -4.16 -13.29
CA SER A 58 5.46 -4.69 -14.55
C SER A 58 5.26 -6.21 -14.53
N LYS A 59 6.14 -6.95 -13.85
CA LYS A 59 5.95 -8.41 -13.69
C LYS A 59 4.74 -8.74 -12.83
N VAL A 60 4.46 -7.95 -11.79
CA VAL A 60 3.26 -8.13 -10.97
C VAL A 60 2.00 -7.78 -11.78
N LEU A 61 2.04 -6.70 -12.55
CA LEU A 61 0.88 -6.22 -13.33
C LEU A 61 0.56 -7.12 -14.54
N TYR A 62 1.57 -7.51 -15.32
CA TYR A 62 1.38 -8.13 -16.64
C TYR A 62 1.95 -9.56 -16.75
N GLY A 63 2.55 -10.08 -15.67
CA GLY A 63 3.11 -11.43 -15.65
C GLY A 63 4.20 -11.63 -16.71
N LYS A 64 4.10 -12.74 -17.46
CA LYS A 64 5.08 -13.10 -18.50
C LYS A 64 5.20 -12.06 -19.63
N LYS A 65 4.16 -11.25 -19.84
CA LYS A 65 4.13 -10.24 -20.91
C LYS A 65 4.78 -8.92 -20.50
N TYR A 66 5.33 -8.77 -19.30
CA TYR A 66 5.83 -7.49 -18.78
C TYR A 66 6.76 -6.71 -19.73
N LYS A 67 7.60 -7.39 -20.51
CA LYS A 67 8.53 -6.73 -21.47
C LYS A 67 7.80 -5.90 -22.52
N SER A 68 6.59 -6.29 -22.95
CA SER A 68 5.81 -5.52 -23.92
C SER A 68 5.16 -4.28 -23.31
N HIS A 69 5.16 -4.15 -21.98
CA HIS A 69 4.54 -3.06 -21.20
C HIS A 69 5.55 -2.07 -20.61
N ILE A 70 6.84 -2.21 -20.90
CA ILE A 70 7.86 -1.24 -20.54
C ILE A 70 8.40 -0.52 -21.78
N LYS A 71 8.82 0.74 -21.60
CA LYS A 71 9.48 1.57 -22.63
C LYS A 71 10.66 2.31 -22.02
N LYS A 72 11.54 2.81 -22.89
CA LYS A 72 12.53 3.81 -22.51
C LYS A 72 11.93 5.19 -22.73
N ASP A 73 11.92 6.02 -21.70
CA ASP A 73 11.49 7.42 -21.75
C ASP A 73 12.51 8.27 -21.00
N ASN A 74 12.94 9.40 -21.55
CA ASN A 74 13.95 10.28 -20.94
C ASN A 74 15.20 9.56 -20.40
N GLY A 75 15.68 8.54 -21.12
CA GLY A 75 16.89 7.79 -20.75
C GLY A 75 16.72 6.75 -19.63
N ILE A 76 15.49 6.53 -19.13
CA ILE A 76 15.18 5.55 -18.09
C ILE A 76 14.11 4.55 -18.57
N ILE A 77 14.02 3.39 -17.93
CA ILE A 77 12.94 2.43 -18.18
C ILE A 77 11.71 2.85 -17.37
N THR A 78 10.53 2.87 -18.00
CA THR A 78 9.25 3.18 -17.38
C THR A 78 8.11 2.33 -17.98
N LEU A 79 6.88 2.44 -17.46
CA LEU A 79 5.70 1.76 -17.98
C LEU A 79 5.20 2.42 -19.28
N LYS A 80 4.57 1.64 -20.16
CA LYS A 80 3.92 2.17 -21.36
C LYS A 80 2.58 2.84 -21.07
N ASP A 81 1.95 2.45 -19.96
CA ASP A 81 0.67 2.93 -19.47
C ASP A 81 0.64 4.46 -19.34
N SER A 82 -0.58 5.02 -19.36
CA SER A 82 -0.80 6.44 -19.16
C SER A 82 -0.43 6.84 -17.73
N PHE A 83 0.25 7.98 -17.59
CA PHE A 83 0.56 8.58 -16.30
C PHE A 83 -0.36 9.78 -16.05
N SER A 84 -0.78 9.96 -14.80
CA SER A 84 -1.54 11.12 -14.33
C SER A 84 -0.64 12.34 -14.11
N ARG A 85 0.63 12.09 -13.76
CA ARG A 85 1.65 13.13 -13.54
C ARG A 85 3.02 12.63 -13.96
N ARG A 86 3.84 13.52 -14.52
CA ARG A 86 5.24 13.28 -14.88
C ARG A 86 6.08 14.50 -14.56
N GLU A 87 7.15 14.30 -13.82
CA GLU A 87 8.15 15.33 -13.51
C GLU A 87 9.53 14.85 -13.98
N ILE A 88 10.16 15.64 -14.83
CA ILE A 88 11.51 15.36 -15.33
C ILE A 88 12.40 16.53 -14.91
N GLN A 89 13.09 16.35 -13.79
CA GLN A 89 14.05 17.32 -13.29
C GLN A 89 15.48 16.90 -13.65
N LYS A 90 16.41 17.85 -13.56
CA LYS A 90 17.84 17.59 -13.82
C LYS A 90 18.37 16.43 -12.96
N HIS A 91 17.95 16.36 -11.71
CA HIS A 91 18.49 15.44 -10.70
C HIS A 91 17.56 14.28 -10.35
N TYR A 92 16.30 14.29 -10.78
CA TYR A 92 15.38 13.17 -10.52
C TYR A 92 14.28 13.10 -11.57
N LYS A 93 13.62 11.94 -11.64
CA LYS A 93 12.43 11.74 -12.46
C LYS A 93 11.35 11.09 -11.63
N LEU A 94 10.10 11.49 -11.86
CA LEU A 94 8.92 10.97 -11.17
C LEU A 94 7.80 10.73 -12.16
N TYR A 95 7.10 9.62 -12.00
CA TYR A 95 5.94 9.23 -12.79
C TYR A 95 4.86 8.72 -11.85
N ASP A 96 3.64 9.21 -12.03
CA ASP A 96 2.47 8.81 -11.27
C ASP A 96 1.53 8.04 -12.19
N PHE A 97 1.22 6.81 -11.84
CA PHE A 97 0.39 5.93 -12.64
C PHE A 97 -0.87 5.56 -11.88
N ALA A 98 -2.01 5.73 -12.54
CA ALA A 98 -3.32 5.36 -12.03
C ALA A 98 -3.85 4.12 -12.77
N PHE A 99 -4.39 3.17 -12.02
CA PHE A 99 -4.87 1.89 -12.51
C PHE A 99 -6.25 1.58 -11.99
N PHE A 100 -7.00 0.80 -12.78
CA PHE A 100 -8.32 0.31 -12.42
C PHE A 100 -9.28 1.47 -12.06
N PRO A 101 -9.70 2.26 -13.06
CA PRO A 101 -10.66 3.33 -12.84
C PRO A 101 -11.93 2.80 -12.18
N PHE A 102 -12.58 3.63 -11.38
CA PHE A 102 -13.93 3.35 -10.91
C PHE A 102 -14.93 3.51 -12.06
N ASP A 103 -16.07 2.82 -11.98
CA ASP A 103 -17.15 3.04 -12.95
C ASP A 103 -17.69 4.45 -12.76
N ALA A 104 -18.13 5.11 -13.85
CA ALA A 104 -18.66 6.48 -13.78
C ALA A 104 -19.90 6.63 -12.87
N LYS A 105 -20.53 5.51 -12.49
CA LYS A 105 -21.66 5.43 -11.56
C LYS A 105 -21.23 5.22 -10.11
N ASP A 106 -19.98 4.86 -9.87
CA ASP A 106 -19.42 4.70 -8.53
C ASP A 106 -19.25 6.09 -7.91
N ASN A 107 -19.90 6.33 -6.78
CA ASN A 107 -19.78 7.58 -6.03
C ASN A 107 -18.48 7.62 -5.21
N SER A 108 -17.38 7.16 -5.82
CA SER A 108 -16.06 7.16 -5.22
C SER A 108 -15.47 8.57 -5.31
N TRP A 109 -14.91 9.05 -4.19
CA TRP A 109 -14.18 10.31 -4.16
C TRP A 109 -12.80 10.21 -4.83
N TYR A 110 -12.38 8.99 -5.22
CA TYR A 110 -11.22 8.74 -6.09
C TYR A 110 -11.66 8.38 -7.49
N SER A 111 -10.84 8.71 -8.48
CA SER A 111 -11.06 8.30 -9.87
C SER A 111 -10.56 6.88 -10.18
N HIS A 112 -9.66 6.32 -9.35
CA HIS A 112 -9.00 5.04 -9.59
C HIS A 112 -8.83 4.25 -8.30
N ARG A 113 -8.83 2.91 -8.41
CA ARG A 113 -8.64 2.01 -7.27
C ARG A 113 -7.20 1.90 -6.82
N MET A 114 -6.22 2.13 -7.70
CA MET A 114 -4.83 1.90 -7.37
C MET A 114 -3.92 2.91 -8.06
N ASN A 115 -3.03 3.54 -7.29
CA ASN A 115 -2.04 4.46 -7.84
C ASN A 115 -0.63 4.10 -7.36
N PHE A 116 0.37 4.40 -8.19
CA PHE A 116 1.79 4.26 -7.87
C PHE A 116 2.57 5.48 -8.30
N VAL A 117 3.33 6.05 -7.37
CA VAL A 117 4.35 7.04 -7.68
C VAL A 117 5.70 6.33 -7.77
N LEU A 118 6.29 6.37 -8.95
CA LEU A 118 7.61 5.85 -9.25
C LEU A 118 8.61 7.02 -9.30
N LYS A 119 9.68 6.97 -8.53
CA LYS A 119 10.71 8.02 -8.47
C LYS A 119 12.12 7.45 -8.56
N THR A 120 13.03 8.19 -9.19
CA THR A 120 14.45 7.86 -9.17
C THR A 120 15.12 8.37 -7.90
N LYS A 121 16.16 7.68 -7.42
CA LYS A 121 17.15 8.32 -6.54
C LYS A 121 17.75 9.56 -7.22
N LEU A 122 18.32 10.46 -6.43
CA LEU A 122 19.09 11.60 -6.94
C LEU A 122 20.16 11.13 -7.94
N ASN A 123 20.17 11.75 -9.12
CA ASN A 123 21.02 11.45 -10.28
C ASN A 123 20.93 9.98 -10.77
N GLY A 124 19.95 9.22 -10.28
CA GLY A 124 19.72 7.84 -10.64
C GLY A 124 19.02 7.67 -11.99
N LYS A 125 19.06 6.43 -12.49
CA LYS A 125 18.40 6.04 -13.76
C LYS A 125 17.33 4.95 -13.59
N THR A 126 17.10 4.50 -12.36
CA THR A 126 16.13 3.45 -12.03
C THR A 126 14.96 4.06 -11.28
N LEU A 127 13.75 3.79 -11.75
CA LEU A 127 12.51 4.15 -11.06
C LEU A 127 12.16 3.10 -10.01
N PHE A 128 11.88 3.57 -8.80
CA PHE A 128 11.46 2.78 -7.65
C PHE A 128 10.09 3.25 -7.16
N VAL A 129 9.26 2.34 -6.64
CA VAL A 129 7.97 2.70 -6.03
C VAL A 129 8.23 3.53 -4.76
N ALA A 130 7.94 4.83 -4.84
CA ALA A 130 8.04 5.77 -3.74
C ALA A 130 6.73 5.85 -2.95
N GLU A 131 5.60 5.81 -3.65
CA GLU A 131 4.27 5.79 -3.05
C GLU A 131 3.39 4.76 -3.73
N LYS A 132 2.42 4.28 -2.96
CA LYS A 132 1.30 3.51 -3.50
C LYS A 132 0.07 3.69 -2.63
N ASP A 133 -1.07 3.71 -3.29
CA ASP A 133 -2.36 3.65 -2.61
C ASP A 133 -3.31 2.66 -3.27
N PHE A 134 -4.30 2.24 -2.48
CA PHE A 134 -5.41 1.44 -2.93
C PHE A 134 -6.70 1.92 -2.28
N ALA A 135 -7.72 2.20 -3.07
CA ALA A 135 -9.05 2.57 -2.62
C ALA A 135 -10.04 1.39 -2.82
N MET A 136 -10.85 1.11 -1.81
CA MET A 136 -11.94 0.13 -1.92
C MET A 136 -13.18 0.78 -2.53
N ASP A 137 -13.91 0.00 -3.32
CA ASP A 137 -15.19 0.39 -3.94
C ASP A 137 -16.28 0.76 -2.95
N HIS A 138 -16.37 -0.04 -1.91
CA HIS A 138 -17.44 0.04 -0.93
C HIS A 138 -16.78 0.11 0.45
N PRO A 139 -16.39 1.32 0.89
CA PRO A 139 -15.88 1.52 2.24
C PRO A 139 -16.91 1.14 3.29
N SER A 140 -16.43 0.87 4.51
CA SER A 140 -17.33 0.50 5.58
C SER A 140 -18.29 1.63 5.99
N GLU A 141 -19.54 1.26 6.28
CA GLU A 141 -20.53 2.13 6.92
C GLU A 141 -20.96 1.62 8.30
N ARG A 142 -20.11 0.81 8.96
CA ARG A 142 -20.46 0.24 10.26
C ARG A 142 -20.74 1.31 11.29
N ARG A 143 -21.61 1.01 12.24
CA ARG A 143 -22.08 1.96 13.24
C ARG A 143 -21.35 1.78 14.56
N LEU A 144 -21.18 2.87 15.31
CA LEU A 144 -20.74 2.80 16.70
C LEU A 144 -21.78 2.12 17.58
N HIS A 145 -21.32 1.42 18.62
CA HIS A 145 -22.18 1.04 19.74
C HIS A 145 -22.70 2.28 20.48
N LYS A 146 -23.89 2.17 21.08
CA LYS A 146 -24.54 3.29 21.80
C LYS A 146 -23.61 3.85 22.87
N GLY A 147 -23.44 5.18 22.88
CA GLY A 147 -22.61 5.90 23.85
C GLY A 147 -21.10 5.71 23.69
N LYS A 148 -20.63 4.99 22.66
CA LYS A 148 -19.20 4.86 22.37
C LYS A 148 -18.74 5.95 21.40
N THR A 149 -17.46 6.29 21.51
CA THR A 149 -16.78 7.21 20.60
C THR A 149 -15.41 6.65 20.24
N VAL A 150 -14.91 7.06 19.08
CA VAL A 150 -13.55 6.81 18.65
C VAL A 150 -12.70 8.01 19.04
N LYS A 151 -11.47 7.78 19.51
CA LYS A 151 -10.57 8.83 19.99
C LYS A 151 -9.15 8.60 19.48
N GLU A 152 -8.38 9.68 19.44
CA GLU A 152 -6.94 9.62 19.16
C GLU A 152 -6.22 8.63 20.10
N GLY A 153 -5.21 7.96 19.57
CA GLY A 153 -4.43 6.95 20.26
C GLY A 153 -5.06 5.56 20.29
N MET A 154 -6.33 5.41 19.93
CA MET A 154 -6.96 4.09 19.82
C MET A 154 -6.31 3.26 18.71
N THR A 155 -6.01 2.00 19.01
CA THR A 155 -5.56 0.99 18.03
C THR A 155 -6.74 0.48 17.21
N TYR A 156 -6.46 -0.13 16.05
CA TYR A 156 -7.48 -0.83 15.25
C TYR A 156 -8.37 -1.76 16.10
N LYS A 157 -7.76 -2.56 16.99
CA LYS A 157 -8.48 -3.50 17.86
C LYS A 157 -9.37 -2.80 18.90
N GLN A 158 -8.98 -1.62 19.38
CA GLN A 158 -9.81 -0.85 20.31
C GLN A 158 -11.01 -0.23 19.60
N VAL A 159 -10.83 0.22 18.35
CA VAL A 159 -11.92 0.74 17.52
C VAL A 159 -12.90 -0.39 17.14
N ASP A 160 -12.39 -1.57 16.80
CA ASP A 160 -13.19 -2.76 16.51
C ASP A 160 -14.17 -3.10 17.65
N LYS A 161 -13.74 -2.94 18.90
CA LYS A 161 -14.59 -3.19 20.09
C LYS A 161 -15.71 -2.18 20.31
N VAL A 162 -15.68 -1.03 19.63
CA VAL A 162 -16.69 0.03 19.81
C VAL A 162 -17.60 0.22 18.61
N ILE A 163 -17.43 -0.60 17.57
CA ILE A 163 -18.20 -0.58 16.34
C ILE A 163 -18.93 -1.92 16.17
N TYR A 164 -20.15 -1.89 15.63
CA TYR A 164 -20.91 -3.10 15.32
C TYR A 164 -20.27 -3.92 14.19
N GLY A 165 -20.31 -5.25 14.36
CA GLY A 165 -19.73 -6.22 13.43
C GLY A 165 -18.36 -6.70 13.88
N LYS A 166 -17.72 -7.56 13.06
CA LYS A 166 -16.36 -8.07 13.31
C LYS A 166 -15.34 -7.36 12.42
N GLY A 167 -14.35 -6.69 12.99
CA GLY A 167 -13.43 -5.80 12.28
C GLY A 167 -14.01 -4.40 12.03
N LEU A 168 -13.30 -3.59 11.26
CA LEU A 168 -13.78 -2.28 10.81
C LEU A 168 -14.38 -2.31 9.39
N GLY A 169 -14.54 -3.49 8.79
CA GLY A 169 -14.97 -3.63 7.41
C GLY A 169 -13.90 -3.18 6.41
N ASN A 170 -14.34 -2.72 5.24
CA ASN A 170 -13.47 -2.22 4.18
C ASN A 170 -12.92 -0.84 4.58
N PHE A 171 -11.59 -0.69 4.46
CA PHE A 171 -10.97 0.64 4.53
C PHE A 171 -11.43 1.47 3.33
N VAL A 172 -11.39 2.78 3.46
CA VAL A 172 -11.55 3.70 2.34
C VAL A 172 -10.32 3.62 1.45
N THR A 173 -9.14 3.87 2.04
CA THR A 173 -7.86 3.84 1.34
C THR A 173 -6.78 3.23 2.22
N HIS A 174 -5.86 2.49 1.61
CA HIS A 174 -4.56 2.16 2.18
C HIS A 174 -3.46 2.90 1.41
N PHE A 175 -2.82 3.87 2.05
CA PHE A 175 -1.70 4.62 1.51
C PHE A 175 -0.39 4.19 2.17
N THR A 176 0.67 4.08 1.39
CA THR A 176 2.04 3.88 1.88
C THR A 176 3.02 4.69 1.06
N SER A 177 3.99 5.32 1.71
CA SER A 177 5.10 6.01 1.06
C SER A 177 6.42 5.70 1.76
N ASP A 178 7.53 5.83 1.04
CA ASP A 178 8.89 5.79 1.58
C ASP A 178 9.83 6.60 0.68
N TYR A 179 10.24 7.75 1.20
CA TYR A 179 11.16 8.67 0.55
C TYR A 179 12.51 8.74 1.24
N SER A 180 12.77 7.90 2.24
CA SER A 180 14.00 7.93 3.04
C SER A 180 15.28 7.82 2.20
N GLU A 181 15.18 7.15 1.05
CA GLU A 181 16.27 6.90 0.11
C GLU A 181 16.08 7.60 -1.25
N LEU A 182 14.90 8.15 -1.51
CA LEU A 182 14.53 8.74 -2.81
C LEU A 182 14.49 10.28 -2.77
N GLY A 183 14.25 10.84 -1.58
CA GLY A 183 14.05 12.25 -1.33
C GLY A 183 12.67 12.75 -1.80
N GLU A 184 12.09 13.68 -1.05
CA GLU A 184 10.92 14.50 -1.38
C GLU A 184 11.41 15.86 -1.87
N ASN A 185 10.78 16.38 -2.93
CA ASN A 185 11.01 17.77 -3.34
C ASN A 185 9.69 18.49 -3.15
N GLU A 186 9.54 19.16 -2.02
CA GLU A 186 8.45 20.10 -1.81
C GLU A 186 8.87 21.44 -2.41
N TYR A 187 8.20 21.82 -3.50
CA TYR A 187 8.17 23.15 -4.11
C TYR A 187 9.48 23.97 -3.94
N HIS A 188 10.45 23.74 -4.84
CA HIS A 188 11.65 24.57 -5.04
C HIS A 188 12.64 24.69 -3.85
N SER A 189 12.47 23.90 -2.79
CA SER A 189 13.40 23.85 -1.65
C SER A 189 14.34 22.64 -1.68
N GLU A 190 15.26 22.57 -0.71
CA GLU A 190 16.22 21.47 -0.53
C GLU A 190 15.52 20.11 -0.46
N MET A 191 16.22 19.04 -0.87
CA MET A 191 15.67 17.69 -0.83
C MET A 191 15.46 17.25 0.62
N THR A 192 14.22 16.97 1.01
CA THR A 192 13.89 16.38 2.31
C THR A 192 13.82 14.87 2.20
N TYR A 193 14.02 14.14 3.29
CA TYR A 193 14.00 12.67 3.30
C TYR A 193 13.05 12.18 4.38
N SER A 194 11.80 11.97 3.99
CA SER A 194 10.78 11.52 4.92
C SER A 194 10.83 9.99 5.11
N PRO A 195 10.72 9.51 6.36
CA PRO A 195 10.71 8.08 6.63
C PRO A 195 9.46 7.42 6.03
N LYS A 196 9.51 6.09 5.93
CA LYS A 196 8.37 5.29 5.55
C LYS A 196 7.12 5.65 6.36
N ARG A 197 5.99 5.78 5.67
CA ARG A 197 4.68 6.06 6.27
C ARG A 197 3.66 5.07 5.73
N SER A 198 2.70 4.70 6.58
CA SER A 198 1.51 3.96 6.15
C SER A 198 0.28 4.48 6.86
N VAL A 199 -0.80 4.68 6.10
CA VAL A 199 -2.06 5.22 6.57
C VAL A 199 -3.21 4.36 6.06
N LEU A 200 -4.08 3.93 6.96
CA LEU A 200 -5.37 3.35 6.63
C LEU A 200 -6.48 4.36 6.95
N GLN A 201 -7.32 4.63 5.97
CA GLN A 201 -8.48 5.50 6.14
C GLN A 201 -9.73 4.65 6.30
N TYR A 202 -10.60 5.01 7.23
CA TYR A 202 -11.86 4.31 7.46
C TYR A 202 -13.02 5.29 7.60
N PHE A 203 -14.18 4.86 7.13
CA PHE A 203 -15.46 5.45 7.44
C PHE A 203 -16.19 4.60 8.48
N TYR A 204 -16.94 5.26 9.35
CA TYR A 204 -17.93 4.63 10.22
C TYR A 204 -19.02 5.64 10.54
N ARG A 205 -20.21 5.16 10.93
CA ARG A 205 -21.36 5.98 11.25
C ARG A 205 -21.57 6.09 12.76
N SER A 206 -22.21 7.18 13.20
CA SER A 206 -22.78 7.27 14.55
C SER A 206 -23.74 6.11 14.83
N TYR A 207 -24.04 5.89 16.10
CA TYR A 207 -24.99 4.85 16.53
C TYR A 207 -26.34 4.94 15.78
N ASP A 208 -26.88 6.14 15.60
CA ASP A 208 -28.13 6.40 14.88
C ASP A 208 -27.98 6.38 13.33
N GLY A 209 -26.78 6.17 12.82
CA GLY A 209 -26.47 6.13 11.39
C GLY A 209 -26.38 7.49 10.69
N LYS A 210 -26.73 8.59 11.37
CA LYS A 210 -26.93 9.91 10.74
C LYS A 210 -25.62 10.64 10.40
N LYS A 211 -24.59 10.49 11.23
CA LYS A 211 -23.28 11.13 11.03
C LYS A 211 -22.29 10.12 10.48
N LEU A 212 -21.59 10.49 9.41
CA LEU A 212 -20.44 9.75 8.89
C LEU A 212 -19.16 10.37 9.46
N TYR A 213 -18.30 9.54 9.99
CA TYR A 213 -16.98 9.93 10.49
C TYR A 213 -15.90 9.37 9.58
N HIS A 214 -14.87 10.17 9.36
CA HIS A 214 -13.65 9.78 8.67
C HIS A 214 -12.50 9.72 9.67
N THR A 215 -11.73 8.65 9.63
CA THR A 215 -10.64 8.44 10.58
C THR A 215 -9.43 7.86 9.90
N TYR A 216 -8.27 8.32 10.36
CA TYR A 216 -6.97 7.94 9.84
C TYR A 216 -6.22 7.13 10.90
N PHE A 217 -5.83 5.93 10.52
CA PHE A 217 -4.91 5.12 11.30
C PHE A 217 -3.52 5.21 10.69
N LEU A 218 -2.57 5.73 11.44
CA LEU A 218 -1.17 5.75 11.06
C LEU A 218 -0.49 4.52 11.63
N PHE A 219 0.40 3.92 10.85
CA PHE A 219 1.23 2.85 11.35
C PHE A 219 2.30 3.43 12.30
N ASP A 220 2.29 2.98 13.55
CA ASP A 220 3.31 3.28 14.53
C ASP A 220 4.43 2.23 14.41
N ASP A 221 5.57 2.63 13.85
CA ASP A 221 6.71 1.74 13.63
C ASP A 221 7.34 1.23 14.92
N LYS A 222 7.24 1.96 16.04
CA LYS A 222 7.77 1.52 17.33
C LYS A 222 6.87 0.45 17.94
N LYS A 223 5.56 0.64 17.85
CA LYS A 223 4.56 -0.29 18.40
C LYS A 223 4.14 -1.39 17.43
N LYS A 224 4.57 -1.32 16.16
CA LYS A 224 4.22 -2.22 15.05
C LYS A 224 2.71 -2.42 14.89
N GLN A 225 1.95 -1.33 15.01
CA GLN A 225 0.49 -1.37 14.90
C GLN A 225 -0.09 -0.05 14.40
N TYR A 226 -1.29 -0.13 13.82
CA TYR A 226 -2.07 1.03 13.42
C TYR A 226 -2.77 1.69 14.61
N VAL A 227 -2.58 2.99 14.76
CA VAL A 227 -3.20 3.83 15.79
C VAL A 227 -3.83 5.06 15.16
N ILE A 228 -4.95 5.52 15.72
CA ILE A 228 -5.53 6.79 15.33
C ILE A 228 -4.59 7.91 15.75
N LYS A 229 -4.25 8.77 14.79
CA LYS A 229 -3.59 10.05 15.04
C LYS A 229 -4.45 11.12 14.41
N ASN A 230 -4.69 12.22 15.12
CA ASN A 230 -5.35 13.35 14.52
C ASN A 230 -4.37 14.01 13.54
N TYR A 231 -4.79 14.15 12.28
CA TYR A 231 -4.21 15.17 11.42
C TYR A 231 -4.96 16.45 11.77
N TYR A 232 -4.29 17.30 12.55
CA TYR A 232 -4.67 18.70 12.68
C TYR A 232 -4.05 19.47 11.51
#